data_AF-A0A1H8B4V0-F1
#
_entry.id   AF-A0A1H8B4V0-F1
#
_cell.length_a   1.000
_cell.length_b   1.000
_cell.length_c   1.000
_cell.angle_alpha   90.00
_cell.angle_beta   90.00
_cell.angle_gamma   90.00
#
_symmetry.space_group_name_H-M   'P 1'
#
loop_
_entity.id
_entity.type
_entity.pdbx_description
1 polymer ?
#
loop_
_entity_poly.entity_id
_entity_poly.type
_entity_poly.pdbx_seq_one_letter_code
_entity_poly.pdbx_strand_id
1 'polypeptide(L)'
;MHRTVLHEAALANRRLHQLPVLPGVQHTAGRLAATTAEFEALLDDFVVAFDPVISRVLQNIDEHGLHITGVFPTSDTAPEDREQFSYTTGLSERLGFELALATMPYETALWILNTAATLLKDTPAEGDRIEGVLGGGYTARLHRCADTSRFAMTRRIYGSDPDRGVWQVLVPDAAGLFPDEPGYNHTGLPQPLY
;
A
#
# COMPACT_ATOMS: atom_id res chain seq x y z
N MET A 1 -1.58 -31.03 2.94
CA MET A 1 -1.97 -31.00 4.37
C MET A 1 -2.22 -29.58 4.89
N HIS A 2 -1.41 -28.57 4.53
CA HIS A 2 -1.59 -27.18 4.99
C HIS A 2 -2.83 -26.43 4.45
N ARG A 3 -3.25 -26.70 3.20
CA ARG A 3 -4.37 -26.00 2.56
C ARG A 3 -5.74 -26.26 3.24
N THR A 4 -5.90 -27.45 3.81
CA THR A 4 -7.11 -27.84 4.56
C THR A 4 -7.18 -27.13 5.91
N VAL A 5 -6.04 -27.00 6.60
CA VAL A 5 -5.96 -26.33 7.91
C VAL A 5 -6.28 -24.84 7.78
N LEU A 6 -5.77 -24.16 6.75
CA LEU A 6 -6.06 -22.75 6.50
C LEU A 6 -7.53 -22.49 6.15
N HIS A 7 -8.14 -23.37 5.36
CA HIS A 7 -9.56 -23.29 5.02
C HIS A 7 -10.46 -23.48 6.25
N GLU A 8 -10.14 -24.46 7.10
CA GLU A 8 -10.88 -24.70 8.35
C GLU A 8 -10.71 -23.55 9.35
N ALA A 9 -9.52 -22.95 9.45
CA ALA A 9 -9.28 -21.78 10.29
C ALA A 9 -10.09 -20.55 9.83
N ALA A 10 -10.12 -20.28 8.52
CA ALA A 10 -10.93 -19.19 7.96
C ALA A 10 -12.45 -19.40 8.14
N LEU A 11 -12.92 -20.65 8.03
CA LEU A 11 -14.31 -21.01 8.30
C LEU A 11 -14.67 -20.89 9.79
N ALA A 12 -13.76 -21.28 10.68
CA ALA A 12 -13.94 -21.12 12.12
C ALA A 12 -14.08 -19.64 12.51
N ASN A 13 -13.26 -18.76 11.91
CA ASN A 13 -13.35 -17.32 12.14
C ASN A 13 -14.71 -16.75 11.70
N ARG A 14 -15.21 -17.12 10.51
CA ARG A 14 -16.55 -16.70 10.05
C ARG A 14 -17.67 -17.17 10.98
N ARG A 15 -17.56 -18.37 11.57
CA ARG A 15 -18.56 -18.89 12.52
C ARG A 15 -18.56 -18.12 13.83
N LEU A 16 -17.39 -17.70 14.31
CA LEU A 16 -17.27 -16.87 15.52
C LEU A 16 -17.97 -15.52 15.35
N HIS A 17 -17.83 -14.87 14.19
CA HIS A 17 -18.52 -13.61 13.89
C HIS A 17 -20.05 -13.74 13.71
N GLN A 18 -20.59 -14.95 13.62
CA GLN A 18 -22.04 -15.22 13.48
C GLN A 18 -22.72 -15.61 14.80
N LEU A 19 -21.97 -15.73 15.90
CA LEU A 19 -22.55 -16.10 17.18
C LEU A 19 -23.33 -14.93 17.80
N PRO A 20 -24.55 -15.16 18.32
CA PRO A 20 -25.31 -14.12 18.99
C PRO A 20 -24.63 -13.68 20.29
N VAL A 21 -24.59 -12.38 20.54
CA VAL A 21 -24.08 -11.81 21.79
C VAL A 21 -25.04 -12.15 22.92
N LEU A 22 -24.60 -12.96 23.88
CA LEU A 22 -25.40 -13.30 25.06
C LEU A 22 -25.42 -12.13 26.06
N PRO A 23 -26.60 -11.66 26.51
CA PRO A 23 -26.68 -10.57 27.48
C PRO A 23 -26.36 -11.07 28.90
N GLY A 24 -25.44 -10.40 29.59
CA GLY A 24 -25.34 -10.51 31.07
C GLY A 24 -23.97 -10.59 31.74
N VAL A 25 -22.84 -10.25 31.10
CA VAL A 25 -21.52 -10.47 31.76
C VAL A 25 -20.55 -9.29 31.61
N GLN A 26 -20.84 -8.17 32.28
CA GLN A 26 -20.06 -6.92 32.16
C GLN A 26 -18.64 -7.01 32.79
N HIS A 27 -18.42 -7.84 33.81
CA HIS A 27 -17.08 -8.00 34.43
C HIS A 27 -16.18 -9.01 33.70
N THR A 28 -16.77 -9.95 32.95
CA THR A 28 -16.04 -10.91 32.12
C THR A 28 -15.83 -10.37 30.71
N ALA A 29 -16.66 -9.43 30.25
CA ALA A 29 -16.53 -8.77 28.94
C ALA A 29 -15.18 -8.06 28.74
N GLY A 30 -14.61 -7.43 29.77
CA GLY A 30 -13.29 -6.78 29.66
C GLY A 30 -12.13 -7.77 29.48
N ARG A 31 -12.14 -8.90 30.21
CA ARG A 31 -11.16 -9.97 30.00
C ARG A 31 -11.42 -10.73 28.71
N LEU A 32 -12.67 -10.95 28.33
CA LEU A 32 -13.02 -11.57 27.04
C LEU A 32 -12.56 -10.69 25.88
N ALA A 33 -12.79 -9.38 25.92
CA ALA A 33 -12.36 -8.45 24.87
C ALA A 33 -10.83 -8.38 24.74
N ALA A 34 -10.09 -8.35 25.85
CA ALA A 34 -8.63 -8.41 25.82
C ALA A 34 -8.11 -9.76 25.28
N THR A 35 -8.73 -10.88 25.70
CA THR A 35 -8.37 -12.22 25.21
C THR A 35 -8.74 -12.40 23.74
N THR A 36 -9.84 -11.79 23.30
CA THR A 36 -10.26 -11.75 21.89
C THR A 36 -9.28 -10.93 21.07
N ALA A 37 -8.86 -9.75 21.53
CA ALA A 37 -7.87 -8.93 20.84
C ALA A 37 -6.49 -9.63 20.75
N GLU A 38 -6.05 -10.31 21.83
CA GLU A 38 -4.83 -11.11 21.82
C GLU A 38 -4.94 -12.31 20.87
N PHE A 39 -6.09 -12.98 20.83
CA PHE A 39 -6.35 -14.09 19.92
C PHE A 39 -6.48 -13.63 18.46
N GLU A 40 -7.09 -12.47 18.21
CA GLU A 40 -7.17 -11.81 16.90
C GLU A 40 -5.77 -11.42 16.40
N ALA A 41 -4.94 -10.83 17.25
CA ALA A 41 -3.54 -10.55 16.93
C ALA A 41 -2.76 -11.83 16.61
N LEU A 42 -2.95 -12.89 17.40
CA LEU A 42 -2.27 -14.18 17.19
C LEU A 42 -2.76 -14.90 15.93
N LEU A 43 -4.04 -14.73 15.57
CA LEU A 43 -4.60 -15.19 14.30
C LEU A 43 -4.10 -14.35 13.13
N ASP A 44 -3.93 -13.04 13.29
CA ASP A 44 -3.36 -12.18 12.26
C ASP A 44 -1.90 -12.54 12.01
N ASP A 45 -1.11 -12.73 13.07
CA ASP A 45 0.28 -13.21 12.99
C ASP A 45 0.35 -14.59 12.31
N PHE A 46 -0.57 -15.50 12.67
CA PHE A 46 -0.65 -16.83 12.06
C PHE A 46 -1.07 -16.78 10.58
N VAL A 47 -2.05 -15.95 10.23
CA VAL A 47 -2.50 -15.78 8.84
C VAL A 47 -1.40 -15.13 8.01
N VAL A 48 -0.70 -14.13 8.55
CA VAL A 48 0.46 -13.48 7.93
C VAL A 48 1.59 -14.50 7.69
N ALA A 49 1.89 -15.36 8.67
CA ALA A 49 2.94 -16.37 8.57
C ALA A 49 2.67 -17.47 7.52
N PHE A 50 1.41 -17.68 7.12
CA PHE A 50 1.04 -18.71 6.15
C PHE A 50 0.38 -18.17 4.87
N ASP A 51 0.26 -16.85 4.71
CA ASP A 51 -0.19 -16.25 3.46
C ASP A 51 1.00 -16.25 2.46
N PRO A 52 0.90 -17.00 1.35
CA PRO A 52 1.98 -17.06 0.37
C PRO A 52 2.22 -15.72 -0.33
N VAL A 53 1.22 -14.83 -0.39
CA VAL A 53 1.38 -13.47 -0.91
C VAL A 53 2.23 -12.67 0.06
N ILE A 54 1.88 -12.64 1.35
CA ILE A 54 2.64 -11.90 2.36
C ILE A 54 4.06 -12.45 2.48
N SER A 55 4.22 -13.77 2.51
CA SER A 55 5.54 -14.42 2.51
C SER A 55 6.39 -13.96 1.32
N ARG A 56 5.81 -13.85 0.12
CA ARG A 56 6.53 -13.36 -1.06
C ARG A 56 6.88 -11.88 -0.96
N VAL A 57 5.98 -11.06 -0.41
CA VAL A 57 6.24 -9.64 -0.17
C VAL A 57 7.42 -9.47 0.78
N LEU A 58 7.39 -10.14 1.94
CA LEU A 58 8.45 -10.11 2.93
C LEU A 58 9.79 -10.61 2.36
N GLN A 59 9.77 -11.67 1.55
CA GLN A 59 10.96 -12.15 0.86
C GLN A 59 11.55 -11.08 -0.08
N ASN A 60 10.73 -10.39 -0.86
CA ASN A 60 11.22 -9.33 -1.74
C ASN A 60 11.78 -8.14 -0.93
N ILE A 61 11.19 -7.82 0.21
CA ILE A 61 11.69 -6.78 1.11
C ILE A 61 13.06 -7.18 1.68
N ASP A 62 13.23 -8.42 2.13
CA ASP A 62 14.51 -8.92 2.63
C ASP A 62 15.59 -8.95 1.53
N GLU A 63 15.25 -9.43 0.33
CA GLU A 63 16.19 -9.58 -0.79
C GLU A 63 16.54 -8.25 -1.48
N HIS A 64 15.61 -7.30 -1.54
CA HIS A 64 15.73 -6.09 -2.38
C HIS A 64 15.50 -4.77 -1.62
N GLY A 65 15.17 -4.84 -0.33
CA GLY A 65 14.87 -3.67 0.50
C GLY A 65 13.50 -3.04 0.25
N LEU A 66 12.71 -3.57 -0.68
CA LEU A 66 11.33 -3.15 -0.96
C LEU A 66 10.58 -4.19 -1.79
N HIS A 67 9.26 -4.10 -1.76
CA HIS A 67 8.35 -4.75 -2.69
C HIS A 67 7.47 -3.70 -3.39
N ILE A 68 7.09 -3.93 -4.65
CA ILE A 68 6.16 -3.04 -5.39
C ILE A 68 4.87 -3.77 -5.67
N THR A 69 3.78 -3.28 -5.08
CA THR A 69 2.43 -3.77 -5.31
C THR A 69 1.74 -2.92 -6.38
N GLY A 70 1.20 -3.58 -7.41
CA GLY A 70 0.28 -2.97 -8.37
C GLY A 70 -1.17 -3.24 -7.98
N VAL A 71 -1.99 -2.20 -7.98
CA VAL A 71 -3.44 -2.29 -7.74
C VAL A 71 -4.15 -2.00 -9.05
N PHE A 72 -4.97 -2.95 -9.47
CA PHE A 72 -5.67 -2.89 -10.75
C PHE A 72 -7.17 -3.00 -10.51
N PRO A 73 -7.99 -2.20 -11.20
CA PRO A 73 -9.43 -2.33 -11.13
C PRO A 73 -9.89 -3.69 -11.67
N THR A 74 -10.94 -4.23 -11.08
CA THR A 74 -11.65 -5.40 -11.60
C THR A 74 -12.98 -4.95 -12.24
N SER A 75 -13.71 -5.89 -12.85
CA SER A 75 -15.04 -5.61 -13.41
C SER A 75 -16.01 -5.01 -12.39
N ASP A 76 -15.83 -5.35 -11.11
CA ASP A 76 -16.73 -5.04 -10.03
C ASP A 76 -16.31 -3.77 -9.27
N THR A 77 -15.18 -3.17 -9.63
CA THR A 77 -14.70 -1.91 -9.06
C THR A 77 -15.62 -0.76 -9.47
N ALA A 78 -16.10 -0.02 -8.48
CA ALA A 78 -16.92 1.18 -8.65
C ALA A 78 -16.17 2.20 -9.53
N PRO A 79 -16.83 2.92 -10.45
CA PRO A 79 -16.17 3.84 -11.38
C PRO A 79 -15.17 4.81 -10.74
N GLU A 80 -15.49 5.33 -9.56
CA GLU A 80 -14.68 6.24 -8.74
C GLU A 80 -13.40 5.60 -8.16
N ASP A 81 -13.35 4.28 -8.07
CA ASP A 81 -12.22 3.50 -7.55
C ASP A 81 -11.47 2.75 -8.65
N ARG A 82 -11.77 3.01 -9.94
CA ARG A 82 -11.16 2.30 -11.08
C ARG A 82 -9.72 2.71 -11.38
N GLU A 83 -9.15 3.56 -10.55
CA GLU A 83 -7.81 4.03 -10.74
C GLU A 83 -6.80 2.91 -10.49
N GLN A 84 -5.94 2.65 -11.48
CA GLN A 84 -4.78 1.80 -11.28
C GLN A 84 -3.66 2.61 -10.62
N PHE A 85 -2.93 2.00 -9.69
CA PHE A 85 -1.77 2.63 -9.07
C PHE A 85 -0.78 1.57 -8.59
N SER A 86 0.44 1.99 -8.30
CA SER A 86 1.46 1.14 -7.71
C SER A 86 2.13 1.83 -6.55
N TYR A 87 2.60 1.07 -5.56
CA TYR A 87 3.27 1.63 -4.39
C TYR A 87 4.31 0.67 -3.84
N THR A 88 5.26 1.21 -3.11
CA THR A 88 6.29 0.44 -2.40
C THR A 88 5.80 0.00 -1.02
N THR A 89 6.33 -1.12 -0.57
CA THR A 89 6.28 -1.57 0.82
C THR A 89 7.69 -1.98 1.24
N GLY A 90 8.15 -1.53 2.39
CA GLY A 90 9.47 -1.85 2.96
C GLY A 90 10.52 -0.77 2.73
N LEU A 91 10.30 0.15 1.77
CA LEU A 91 11.20 1.28 1.55
C LEU A 91 11.32 2.15 2.80
N SER A 92 10.23 2.20 3.57
CA SER A 92 10.15 2.96 4.80
C SER A 92 11.16 2.51 5.84
N GLU A 93 11.57 1.25 5.90
CA GLU A 93 12.62 0.78 6.82
C GLU A 93 13.96 1.47 6.58
N ARG A 94 14.27 1.76 5.31
CA ARG A 94 15.51 2.41 4.88
C ARG A 94 15.43 3.93 4.84
N LEU A 95 14.35 4.49 4.30
CA LEU A 95 14.25 5.93 4.00
C LEU A 95 13.25 6.68 4.90
N GLY A 96 12.49 5.97 5.72
CA GLY A 96 11.48 6.61 6.56
C GLY A 96 10.22 7.02 5.82
N PHE A 97 9.95 6.52 4.60
CA PHE A 97 8.70 6.70 3.84
C PHE A 97 8.51 5.63 2.75
N GLU A 98 7.28 5.51 2.22
CA GLU A 98 6.99 4.74 1.00
C GLU A 98 6.75 5.66 -0.20
N LEU A 99 6.81 5.10 -1.41
CA LEU A 99 6.50 5.78 -2.66
C LEU A 99 5.22 5.22 -3.29
N ALA A 100 4.44 6.08 -3.94
CA ALA A 100 3.28 5.71 -4.75
C ALA A 100 3.36 6.34 -6.14
N LEU A 101 2.71 5.75 -7.12
CA LEU A 101 2.60 6.26 -8.48
C LEU A 101 1.24 5.89 -9.06
N ALA A 102 0.52 6.91 -9.48
CA ALA A 102 -0.83 6.81 -9.99
C ALA A 102 -0.86 6.57 -11.50
N THR A 103 -1.84 5.80 -11.96
CA THR A 103 -2.35 5.76 -13.35
C THR A 103 -1.39 5.22 -14.41
N MET A 104 -0.13 4.93 -14.06
CA MET A 104 0.87 4.38 -14.96
C MET A 104 0.70 2.86 -15.14
N PRO A 105 1.01 2.32 -16.34
CA PRO A 105 1.15 0.88 -16.53
C PRO A 105 2.15 0.29 -15.53
N TYR A 106 1.86 -0.89 -14.98
CA TYR A 106 2.65 -1.48 -13.89
C TYR A 106 4.14 -1.61 -14.20
N GLU A 107 4.51 -2.04 -15.40
CA GLU A 107 5.92 -2.16 -15.80
C GLU A 107 6.64 -0.80 -15.79
N THR A 108 5.95 0.25 -16.22
CA THR A 108 6.47 1.63 -16.17
C THR A 108 6.58 2.09 -14.72
N ALA A 109 5.56 1.80 -13.90
CA ALA A 109 5.56 2.17 -12.51
C ALA A 109 6.66 1.46 -11.71
N LEU A 110 6.90 0.18 -11.99
CA LEU A 110 7.96 -0.62 -11.40
C LEU A 110 9.33 0.00 -11.67
N TRP A 111 9.59 0.42 -12.91
CA TRP A 111 10.85 1.06 -13.26
C TRP A 111 11.02 2.43 -12.59
N ILE A 112 9.98 3.27 -12.61
CA ILE A 112 9.99 4.61 -12.00
C ILE A 112 10.22 4.51 -10.48
N LEU A 113 9.46 3.67 -9.79
CA LEU A 113 9.53 3.53 -8.33
C LEU A 113 10.88 2.97 -7.87
N ASN A 114 11.43 1.94 -8.55
CA ASN A 114 12.76 1.43 -8.23
C ASN A 114 13.86 2.48 -8.46
N THR A 115 13.77 3.24 -9.54
CA THR A 115 14.75 4.29 -9.86
C THR A 115 14.67 5.42 -8.84
N ALA A 116 13.47 5.89 -8.52
CA ALA A 116 13.26 6.90 -7.48
C ALA A 116 13.78 6.43 -6.11
N ALA A 117 13.50 5.18 -5.71
CA ALA A 117 13.97 4.61 -4.45
C ALA A 117 15.50 4.53 -4.36
N THR A 118 16.21 4.43 -5.49
CA THR A 118 17.68 4.42 -5.54
C THR A 118 18.27 5.82 -5.43
N LEU A 119 17.61 6.80 -6.05
CA LEU A 119 18.08 8.19 -6.11
C LEU A 119 17.82 8.95 -4.82
N LEU A 120 16.69 8.72 -4.17
CA LEU A 120 16.34 9.36 -2.89
C LEU A 120 17.24 8.85 -1.76
N LYS A 121 17.68 9.78 -0.91
CA LYS A 121 18.57 9.52 0.24
C LYS A 121 17.95 9.88 1.58
N ASP A 122 17.09 10.90 1.59
CA ASP A 122 16.43 11.43 2.76
C ASP A 122 14.94 11.60 2.50
N THR A 123 14.16 11.90 3.55
CA THR A 123 12.75 12.25 3.42
C THR A 123 12.59 13.51 2.57
N PRO A 124 11.81 13.47 1.48
CA PRO A 124 11.64 14.62 0.61
C PRO A 124 10.72 15.68 1.22
N ALA A 125 10.72 16.86 0.60
CA ALA A 125 9.76 17.93 0.84
C ALA A 125 8.70 17.99 -0.28
N GLU A 126 7.59 18.69 0.01
CA GLU A 126 6.52 18.94 -0.96
C GLU A 126 7.07 19.68 -2.19
N GLY A 127 6.83 19.13 -3.38
CA GLY A 127 7.28 19.71 -4.64
C GLY A 127 8.74 19.39 -5.00
N ASP A 128 9.46 18.59 -4.20
CA ASP A 128 10.82 18.17 -4.53
C ASP A 128 10.88 17.46 -5.89
N ARG A 129 11.98 17.68 -6.61
CA ARG A 129 12.20 17.17 -7.95
C ARG A 129 13.20 16.01 -7.96
N ILE A 130 12.87 14.94 -8.67
CA ILE A 130 13.77 13.80 -8.88
C ILE A 130 14.18 13.74 -10.35
N GLU A 131 15.42 14.14 -10.62
CA GLU A 131 16.05 14.04 -11.93
C GLU A 131 16.51 12.60 -12.21
N GLY A 132 16.59 12.22 -13.49
CA GLY A 132 17.10 10.90 -13.88
C GLY A 132 16.14 9.73 -13.63
N VAL A 133 14.98 9.97 -13.00
CA VAL A 133 13.87 9.00 -12.91
C VAL A 133 13.16 8.85 -14.23
N LEU A 134 13.13 9.87 -15.07
CA LEU A 134 12.44 9.86 -16.36
C LEU A 134 13.43 10.06 -17.50
N GLY A 135 13.10 9.51 -18.68
CA GLY A 135 13.86 9.75 -19.90
C GLY A 135 13.57 11.12 -20.51
N GLY A 136 14.38 11.52 -21.51
CA GLY A 136 14.07 12.69 -22.36
C GLY A 136 14.22 14.06 -21.68
N GLY A 137 14.93 14.15 -20.56
CA GLY A 137 15.11 15.41 -19.82
C GLY A 137 13.95 15.78 -18.91
N TYR A 138 12.93 14.92 -18.82
CA TYR A 138 11.84 15.10 -17.86
C TYR A 138 12.30 14.79 -16.44
N THR A 139 11.61 15.40 -15.49
CA THR A 139 11.87 15.27 -14.05
C THR A 139 10.57 14.88 -13.36
N ALA A 140 10.64 13.97 -12.38
CA ALA A 140 9.48 13.65 -11.56
C ALA A 140 9.37 14.66 -10.40
N ARG A 141 8.16 14.86 -9.88
CA ARG A 141 7.92 15.72 -8.70
C ARG A 141 7.28 14.91 -7.58
N LEU A 142 7.65 15.22 -6.34
CA LEU A 142 7.13 14.54 -5.17
C LEU A 142 5.98 15.32 -4.54
N HIS A 143 4.95 14.59 -4.17
CA HIS A 143 3.75 15.10 -3.50
C HIS A 143 3.44 14.24 -2.28
N ARG A 144 3.23 14.84 -1.11
CA ARG A 144 2.90 14.12 0.11
C ARG A 144 1.47 13.61 0.01
N CYS A 145 1.27 12.29 0.06
CA CYS A 145 -0.08 11.72 0.06
C CYS A 145 -0.82 12.14 1.35
N ALA A 146 -2.02 12.68 1.21
CA ALA A 146 -2.89 13.00 2.34
C ALA A 146 -3.66 11.78 2.83
N ASP A 147 -4.12 10.91 1.92
CA ASP A 147 -4.81 9.66 2.23
C ASP A 147 -3.94 8.43 1.90
N THR A 148 -3.60 7.67 2.95
CA THR A 148 -2.83 6.42 2.84
C THR A 148 -3.68 5.16 3.02
N SER A 149 -5.01 5.31 3.12
CA SER A 149 -5.95 4.20 3.36
C SER A 149 -5.92 3.13 2.26
N ARG A 150 -5.57 3.54 1.02
CA ARG A 150 -5.53 2.68 -0.17
C ARG A 150 -4.31 1.76 -0.23
N PHE A 151 -3.28 1.96 0.60
CA PHE A 151 -2.04 1.16 0.58
C PHE A 151 -2.13 -0.10 1.46
N ALA A 152 -3.05 -0.99 1.09
CA ALA A 152 -3.45 -2.14 1.92
C ALA A 152 -2.30 -3.07 2.33
N MET A 153 -1.32 -3.33 1.45
CA MET A 153 -0.17 -4.21 1.74
C MET A 153 0.74 -3.59 2.81
N THR A 154 1.07 -2.30 2.65
CA THR A 154 1.85 -1.55 3.64
C THR A 154 1.13 -1.55 4.99
N ARG A 155 -0.19 -1.34 4.99
CA ARG A 155 -1.00 -1.38 6.22
C ARG A 155 -1.06 -2.76 6.85
N ARG A 156 -1.08 -3.82 6.03
CA ARG A 156 -1.10 -5.20 6.50
C ARG A 156 0.22 -5.59 7.17
N ILE A 157 1.34 -5.07 6.69
CA ILE A 157 2.68 -5.38 7.23
C ILE A 157 3.06 -4.48 8.41
N TYR A 158 2.77 -3.18 8.33
CA TYR A 158 3.24 -2.19 9.30
C TYR A 158 2.13 -1.56 10.16
N GLY A 159 0.87 -1.93 9.97
CA GLY A 159 -0.29 -1.42 10.73
C GLY A 159 -0.95 -0.18 10.10
N SER A 160 -1.95 0.38 10.80
CA SER A 160 -2.83 1.43 10.26
C SER A 160 -2.18 2.80 10.07
N ASP A 161 -0.99 2.99 10.61
CA ASP A 161 -0.22 4.23 10.51
C ASP A 161 1.20 3.90 10.05
N PRO A 162 1.52 4.05 8.76
CA PRO A 162 2.92 4.21 8.42
C PRO A 162 3.29 5.58 9.00
N ASP A 163 3.82 5.64 10.24
CA ASP A 163 4.41 6.85 10.85
C ASP A 163 5.41 7.58 9.92
N ARG A 164 5.82 6.86 8.87
CA ARG A 164 6.77 7.17 7.81
C ARG A 164 6.13 7.86 6.58
N GLY A 165 4.81 7.82 6.44
CA GLY A 165 4.08 8.49 5.35
C GLY A 165 4.31 7.90 3.96
N VAL A 166 3.57 8.41 2.97
CA VAL A 166 3.70 8.01 1.56
C VAL A 166 3.88 9.26 0.71
N TRP A 167 4.79 9.18 -0.26
CA TRP A 167 5.04 10.22 -1.25
C TRP A 167 4.66 9.73 -2.64
N GLN A 168 3.75 10.45 -3.28
CA GLN A 168 3.42 10.23 -4.67
C GLN A 168 4.52 10.79 -5.57
N VAL A 169 5.02 9.95 -6.46
CA VAL A 169 5.85 10.35 -7.59
C VAL A 169 4.91 10.82 -8.70
N LEU A 170 4.90 12.12 -8.97
CA LEU A 170 4.18 12.72 -10.07
C LEU A 170 5.07 12.75 -11.32
N VAL A 171 4.52 12.28 -12.44
CA VAL A 171 5.13 12.36 -13.77
C VAL A 171 4.51 13.53 -14.54
N PRO A 172 5.28 14.35 -15.26
CA PRO A 172 4.69 15.41 -16.07
C PRO A 172 4.01 14.84 -17.33
N ASP A 173 3.10 15.60 -17.92
CA ASP A 173 2.60 15.31 -19.25
C ASP A 173 3.64 15.64 -20.35
N ALA A 174 3.26 15.47 -21.62
CA ALA A 174 4.15 15.74 -22.75
C ALA A 174 4.54 17.21 -22.92
N ALA A 175 3.87 18.15 -22.22
CA ALA A 175 4.24 19.56 -22.16
C ALA A 175 5.13 19.89 -20.96
N GLY A 176 5.46 18.90 -20.12
CA GLY A 176 6.25 19.09 -18.91
C GLY A 176 5.44 19.58 -17.72
N LEU A 177 4.10 19.55 -17.79
CA LEU A 177 3.21 20.05 -16.75
C LEU A 177 2.81 18.94 -15.77
N PHE A 178 2.55 19.29 -14.52
CA PHE A 178 2.08 18.40 -13.45
C PHE A 178 0.57 18.56 -13.18
N PRO A 179 -0.08 17.60 -12.48
CA PRO A 179 -1.55 17.58 -12.34
C PRO A 179 -2.21 18.82 -11.71
N ASP A 180 -1.50 19.59 -10.89
CA ASP A 180 -1.96 20.82 -10.27
C ASP A 180 -1.66 22.07 -11.11
N GLU A 181 -0.92 21.93 -12.22
CA GLU A 181 -0.52 23.06 -13.05
C GLU A 181 -1.58 23.37 -14.12
N PRO A 182 -1.88 24.66 -14.36
CA PRO A 182 -2.80 25.07 -15.41
C PRO A 182 -2.37 24.55 -16.78
N GLY A 183 -3.26 23.82 -17.44
CA GLY A 183 -3.01 23.27 -18.78
C GLY A 183 -2.53 21.82 -18.81
N TYR A 184 -2.40 21.16 -17.67
CA TYR A 184 -2.10 19.72 -17.61
C TYR A 184 -3.11 18.88 -18.40
N ASN A 185 -2.61 17.90 -19.15
CA ASN A 185 -3.44 16.99 -19.92
C ASN A 185 -4.12 15.92 -19.04
N HIS A 186 -5.35 16.17 -18.63
CA HIS A 186 -6.18 15.21 -17.88
C HIS A 186 -6.81 14.09 -18.73
N THR A 187 -6.61 14.07 -20.06
CA THR A 187 -7.27 13.09 -20.95
C THR A 187 -6.41 11.87 -21.29
N GLY A 188 -5.10 11.92 -21.00
CA GLY A 188 -4.17 10.81 -21.25
C GLY A 188 -4.12 9.84 -20.07
N LEU A 189 -3.05 9.95 -19.28
CA LEU A 189 -2.88 9.24 -18.00
C LEU A 189 -2.98 10.26 -16.87
N PRO A 190 -4.20 10.71 -16.49
CA PRO A 190 -4.36 11.72 -15.45
C PRO A 190 -3.95 11.15 -14.09
N GLN A 191 -3.02 11.82 -13.40
CA GLN A 191 -2.66 11.44 -12.04
C GLN A 191 -3.50 12.28 -11.07
N PRO A 192 -4.38 11.67 -10.26
CA PRO A 192 -4.97 12.36 -9.12
C PRO A 192 -3.91 12.60 -8.05
N LEU A 193 -4.20 13.54 -7.15
CA LEU A 193 -3.38 13.82 -5.99
C LEU A 193 -3.97 13.08 -4.80
N TYR A 194 -3.18 12.19 -4.20
CA TYR A 194 -3.58 11.36 -3.06
C TYR A 194 -3.49 12.09 -1.72
#